data_AF-A0A4R1ANK0-F1
#
_entry.id   AF-A0A4R1ANK0-F1
#
_cell.length_a   1.000
_cell.length_b   1.000
_cell.length_c   1.000
_cell.angle_alpha   90.00
_cell.angle_beta   90.00
_cell.angle_gamma   90.00
#
_symmetry.space_group_name_H-M   'P 1'
#
loop_
_entity.id
_entity.type
_entity.pdbx_description
1 polymer ?
#
loop_
_entity_poly.entity_id
_entity_poly.type
_entity_poly.pdbx_seq_one_letter_code
_entity_poly.pdbx_strand_id
1 'polypeptide(L)'
;MKYFTKDWYELCQKTSFHLPLEEEKQAETFSEDYFKQLYNTELISWLDLQEEVASIMETAETGNRDDHNENTPFNREQEIEQFHESFLFNQACLKEELPETIVKEIADIRVFALNKATRSVINAVTNFCENNERSVAATSEEYRRYFKEASHAFDNKIVKNFGFHDCTIIKSVQNGKSLTLHLDHTGGFTNINEVTFENCTIIKQDDLLEDSWWLYEEIYKVNDKYEFHVLLQNSKMGLIDFIISADQVSFKSSKTHL
;
A
#
# COMPACT_ATOMS: atom_id res chain seq x y z
N MET A 1 -14.97 16.47 -8.64
CA MET A 1 -14.01 16.57 -7.53
C MET A 1 -13.48 15.18 -7.33
N LYS A 2 -12.16 15.01 -7.17
CA LYS A 2 -11.52 13.70 -6.97
C LYS A 2 -11.13 13.59 -5.48
N TYR A 3 -11.41 12.47 -4.83
CA TYR A 3 -11.19 12.28 -3.39
C TYR A 3 -9.87 11.55 -3.10
N PHE A 4 -9.69 10.36 -3.67
CA PHE A 4 -8.51 9.50 -3.58
C PHE A 4 -7.41 9.96 -4.54
N THR A 5 -6.82 11.09 -4.19
CA THR A 5 -5.67 11.69 -4.89
C THR A 5 -4.35 11.02 -4.48
N LYS A 6 -3.27 11.32 -5.22
CA LYS A 6 -1.91 10.90 -4.86
C LYS A 6 -1.51 11.42 -3.49
N ASP A 7 -1.71 12.72 -3.23
CA ASP A 7 -1.44 13.35 -1.93
C ASP A 7 -2.23 12.70 -0.80
N TRP A 8 -3.50 12.33 -1.04
CA TRP A 8 -4.29 11.60 -0.06
C TRP A 8 -3.70 10.22 0.25
N TYR A 9 -3.25 9.48 -0.78
CA TYR A 9 -2.61 8.19 -0.59
C TYR A 9 -1.26 8.29 0.12
N GLU A 10 -0.45 9.29 -0.20
CA GLU A 10 0.79 9.59 0.51
C GLU A 10 0.54 9.90 1.98
N LEU A 11 -0.59 10.54 2.31
CA LEU A 11 -1.01 10.77 3.68
C LEU A 11 -1.42 9.48 4.39
N CYS A 12 -2.08 8.56 3.69
CA CYS A 12 -2.42 7.23 4.22
C CYS A 12 -1.18 6.46 4.70
N GLN A 13 -0.03 6.62 4.04
CA GLN A 13 1.22 5.96 4.43
C GLN A 13 1.82 6.52 5.73
N LYS A 14 1.32 7.66 6.22
CA LYS A 14 1.92 8.44 7.33
C LYS A 14 1.04 8.47 8.58
N THR A 15 0.17 7.47 8.76
CA THR A 15 -0.79 7.41 9.89
C THR A 15 -0.33 6.55 11.06
N SER A 16 0.79 5.83 10.94
CA SER A 16 1.14 4.74 11.86
C SER A 16 2.58 4.73 12.36
N PHE A 17 3.42 5.70 12.02
CA PHE A 17 4.83 5.74 12.42
C PHE A 17 5.07 5.70 13.94
N HIS A 18 4.08 6.09 14.73
CA HIS A 18 4.16 6.04 16.20
C HIS A 18 3.92 4.66 16.79
N LEU A 19 3.26 3.75 16.07
CA LEU A 19 2.83 2.45 16.61
C LEU A 19 3.98 1.56 17.10
N PRO A 20 5.12 1.42 16.37
CA PRO A 20 6.21 0.57 16.85
C PRO A 20 7.10 1.26 17.89
N LEU A 21 6.95 2.57 18.13
CA LEU A 21 7.88 3.33 18.97
C LEU A 21 7.77 2.95 20.45
N GLU A 22 8.94 2.72 21.05
CA GLU A 22 9.09 2.47 22.47
C GLU A 22 9.85 3.62 23.14
N GLU A 23 9.39 3.98 24.35
CA GLU A 23 10.05 5.02 25.14
C GLU A 23 11.43 4.56 25.61
N GLU A 24 12.45 5.36 25.30
CA GLU A 24 13.82 5.13 25.72
C GLU A 24 14.47 6.45 26.13
N LYS A 25 15.05 6.46 27.33
CA LYS A 25 15.72 7.63 27.89
C LYS A 25 17.07 7.88 27.21
N GLN A 26 17.79 6.82 26.83
CA GLN A 26 19.07 6.96 26.13
C GLN A 26 18.94 7.60 24.74
N ALA A 27 17.72 7.66 24.18
CA ALA A 27 17.40 8.34 22.94
C ALA A 27 17.36 9.89 23.08
N GLU A 28 17.49 10.45 24.29
CA GLU A 28 17.56 11.90 24.51
C GLU A 28 18.85 12.54 23.96
N THR A 29 19.90 11.76 23.75
CA THR A 29 21.21 12.25 23.33
C THR A 29 21.85 11.33 22.31
N PHE A 30 22.65 11.89 21.41
CA PHE A 30 23.47 11.11 20.49
C PHE A 30 24.52 10.29 21.26
N SER A 31 24.56 8.98 21.04
CA SER A 31 25.54 8.08 21.66
C SER A 31 25.89 6.92 20.71
N GLU A 32 27.14 6.89 20.26
CA GLU A 32 27.62 5.85 19.35
C GLU A 32 27.65 4.47 20.01
N ASP A 33 28.02 4.41 21.29
CA ASP A 33 28.07 3.15 22.04
C ASP A 33 26.68 2.57 22.25
N TYR A 34 25.70 3.43 22.58
CA TYR A 34 24.32 3.02 22.72
C TYR A 34 23.74 2.52 21.39
N PHE A 35 23.94 3.27 20.31
CA PHE A 35 23.49 2.84 18.98
C PHE A 35 24.06 1.48 18.59
N LYS A 36 25.38 1.26 18.76
CA LYS A 36 26.01 -0.04 18.45
C LYS A 36 25.45 -1.18 19.26
N GLN A 37 25.19 -0.95 20.55
CA GLN A 37 24.57 -1.96 21.42
C GLN A 37 23.16 -2.29 20.92
N LEU A 38 22.32 -1.27 20.72
CA LEU A 38 20.95 -1.44 20.28
C LEU A 38 20.88 -2.14 18.90
N TYR A 39 21.66 -1.68 17.94
CA TYR A 39 21.72 -2.27 16.60
C TYR A 39 22.07 -3.76 16.65
N ASN A 40 23.06 -4.14 17.45
CA ASN A 40 23.44 -5.55 17.61
C ASN A 40 22.34 -6.37 18.30
N THR A 41 21.65 -5.80 19.30
CA THR A 41 20.52 -6.46 19.96
C THR A 41 19.37 -6.71 18.97
N GLU A 42 18.97 -5.69 18.21
CA GLU A 42 17.91 -5.81 17.21
C GLU A 42 18.30 -6.78 16.07
N LEU A 43 19.56 -6.76 15.63
CA LEU A 43 20.06 -7.70 14.63
C LEU A 43 20.00 -9.15 15.14
N ILE A 44 20.38 -9.41 16.40
CA ILE A 44 20.28 -10.76 16.97
C ILE A 44 18.81 -11.19 17.04
N SER A 45 17.92 -10.31 17.51
CA SER A 45 16.49 -10.60 17.57
C SER A 45 15.88 -10.89 16.19
N TRP A 46 16.31 -10.16 15.16
CA TRP A 46 15.93 -10.43 13.76
C TRP A 46 16.37 -11.83 13.34
N LEU A 47 17.65 -12.16 13.54
CA LEU A 47 18.20 -13.45 13.13
C LEU A 47 17.53 -14.62 13.84
N ASP A 48 17.28 -14.50 15.14
CA ASP A 48 16.59 -15.53 15.93
C ASP A 48 15.16 -15.76 15.39
N LEU A 49 14.43 -14.69 15.05
CA LEU A 49 13.10 -14.77 14.46
C LEU A 49 13.12 -15.44 13.09
N GLN A 50 14.06 -15.06 12.21
CA GLN A 50 14.15 -15.63 10.86
C GLN A 50 14.55 -17.11 10.89
N GLU A 51 15.43 -17.51 11.82
CA GLU A 51 15.78 -18.91 12.05
C GLU A 51 14.58 -19.73 12.56
N GLU A 52 13.76 -19.15 13.44
CA GLU A 52 12.51 -19.77 13.92
C GLU A 52 11.49 -19.93 12.77
N VAL A 53 11.27 -18.88 11.98
CA VAL A 53 10.35 -18.90 10.83
C VAL A 53 10.78 -19.96 9.83
N ALA A 54 12.06 -20.01 9.47
CA ALA A 54 12.60 -21.02 8.56
C ALA A 54 12.37 -22.44 9.10
N SER A 55 12.63 -22.66 10.39
CA SER A 55 12.39 -23.95 11.06
C SER A 55 10.92 -24.38 11.00
N ILE A 56 9.98 -23.44 11.23
CA ILE A 56 8.55 -23.71 11.12
C ILE A 56 8.17 -24.06 9.67
N MET A 57 8.67 -23.29 8.71
CA MET A 57 8.40 -23.52 7.28
C MET A 57 8.88 -24.89 6.82
N GLU A 58 10.09 -25.31 7.22
CA GLU A 58 10.60 -26.66 6.96
C GLU A 58 9.70 -27.77 7.54
N THR A 59 9.11 -27.56 8.72
CA THR A 59 8.22 -28.57 9.33
C THR A 59 6.82 -28.61 8.71
N ALA A 60 6.34 -27.48 8.18
CA ALA A 60 5.03 -27.35 7.54
C ALA A 60 4.97 -28.02 6.15
N GLU A 61 6.11 -28.31 5.53
CA GLU A 61 6.23 -29.00 4.24
C GLU A 61 5.65 -30.43 4.20
N THR A 62 5.23 -30.99 5.35
CA THR A 62 4.58 -32.33 5.40
C THR A 62 3.07 -32.31 5.11
N GLY A 63 2.46 -31.14 4.89
CA GLY A 63 1.00 -31.02 4.71
C GLY A 63 0.56 -29.98 3.68
N ASN A 64 0.50 -30.40 2.41
CA ASN A 64 -0.27 -29.78 1.31
C ASN A 64 0.17 -28.39 0.78
N ARG A 65 0.90 -28.42 -0.36
CA ARG A 65 0.64 -27.74 -1.67
C ARG A 65 1.72 -26.80 -2.27
N ASP A 66 1.73 -26.88 -3.60
CA ASP A 66 2.11 -25.98 -4.70
C ASP A 66 3.59 -25.52 -4.89
N ASP A 67 4.09 -25.86 -6.08
CA ASP A 67 5.47 -25.92 -6.60
C ASP A 67 6.11 -24.53 -6.92
N HIS A 68 5.67 -23.46 -6.25
CA HIS A 68 6.01 -22.08 -6.64
C HIS A 68 6.63 -21.20 -5.55
N ASN A 69 6.90 -21.74 -4.36
CA ASN A 69 7.70 -21.03 -3.36
C ASN A 69 9.02 -21.80 -3.20
N GLU A 70 10.09 -21.30 -3.84
CA GLU A 70 11.44 -21.82 -3.58
C GLU A 70 11.75 -21.53 -2.10
N ASN A 71 11.59 -22.54 -1.25
CA ASN A 71 11.99 -22.45 0.14
C ASN A 71 13.51 -22.26 0.16
N THR A 72 13.93 -21.02 0.36
CA THR A 72 15.34 -20.68 0.48
C THR A 72 15.75 -21.00 1.92
N PRO A 73 16.70 -21.92 2.13
CA PRO A 73 17.12 -22.27 3.47
C PRO A 73 17.71 -21.04 4.17
N PHE A 74 17.48 -20.92 5.48
CA PHE A 74 17.97 -19.81 6.28
C PHE A 74 19.47 -19.57 6.03
N ASN A 75 19.79 -18.35 5.64
CA ASN A 75 21.16 -17.91 5.41
C ASN A 75 21.46 -16.68 6.25
N ARG A 76 22.21 -16.91 7.34
CA ARG A 76 22.56 -15.87 8.30
C ARG A 76 23.25 -14.65 7.67
N GLU A 77 24.10 -14.83 6.66
CA GLU A 77 24.79 -13.71 6.01
C GLU A 77 23.83 -12.85 5.19
N GLN A 78 22.91 -13.49 4.46
CA GLN A 78 21.87 -12.80 3.70
C GLN A 78 20.91 -12.06 4.63
N GLU A 79 20.53 -12.66 5.76
CA GLU A 79 19.65 -12.01 6.73
C GLU A 79 20.30 -10.80 7.42
N ILE A 80 21.62 -10.82 7.64
CA ILE A 80 22.36 -9.64 8.12
C ILE A 80 22.31 -8.52 7.09
N GLU A 81 22.50 -8.83 5.81
CA GLU A 81 22.43 -7.86 4.72
C GLU A 81 21.02 -7.27 4.61
N GLN A 82 19.99 -8.12 4.58
CA GLN A 82 18.58 -7.69 4.53
C GLN A 82 18.20 -6.78 5.72
N PHE A 83 18.61 -7.13 6.94
CA PHE A 83 18.39 -6.29 8.12
C PHE A 83 19.06 -4.91 7.94
N HIS A 84 20.31 -4.89 7.46
CA HIS A 84 21.05 -3.65 7.26
C HIS A 84 20.43 -2.77 6.19
N GLU A 85 20.04 -3.34 5.05
CA GLU A 85 19.38 -2.63 3.96
C GLU A 85 18.02 -2.06 4.41
N SER A 86 17.23 -2.86 5.11
CA SER A 86 15.94 -2.43 5.69
C SER A 86 16.14 -1.29 6.70
N PHE A 87 17.16 -1.38 7.54
CA PHE A 87 17.51 -0.32 8.49
C PHE A 87 17.88 1.00 7.78
N LEU A 88 18.72 0.93 6.73
CA LEU A 88 19.12 2.12 5.96
C LEU A 88 17.92 2.74 5.24
N PHE A 89 17.08 1.90 4.64
CA PHE A 89 15.85 2.33 3.97
C PHE A 89 14.91 3.02 4.95
N ASN A 90 14.59 2.39 6.09
CA ASN A 90 13.73 2.97 7.11
C ASN A 90 14.26 4.30 7.61
N GLN A 91 15.58 4.41 7.83
CA GLN A 91 16.18 5.68 8.24
C GLN A 91 15.99 6.78 7.17
N ALA A 92 16.15 6.45 5.89
CA ALA A 92 15.97 7.40 4.80
C ALA A 92 14.50 7.86 4.70
N CYS A 93 13.55 6.92 4.70
CA CYS A 93 12.12 7.21 4.68
C CYS A 93 11.70 8.10 5.85
N LEU A 94 12.10 7.77 7.08
CA LEU A 94 11.72 8.55 8.26
C LEU A 94 12.25 9.99 8.21
N LYS A 95 13.41 10.24 7.59
CA LYS A 95 13.94 11.61 7.40
C LYS A 95 13.15 12.41 6.37
N GLU A 96 12.64 11.74 5.34
CA GLU A 96 11.91 12.37 4.25
C GLU A 96 10.43 12.60 4.61
N GLU A 97 9.82 11.63 5.29
CA GLU A 97 8.37 11.58 5.48
C GLU A 97 7.90 12.26 6.77
N LEU A 98 8.75 12.35 7.79
CA LEU A 98 8.42 13.08 9.01
C LEU A 98 8.58 14.59 8.80
N PRO A 99 7.72 15.41 9.45
CA PRO A 99 7.90 16.85 9.47
C PRO A 99 9.29 17.24 10.00
N GLU A 100 9.93 18.23 9.36
CA GLU A 100 11.27 18.72 9.73
C GLU A 100 11.35 19.12 11.22
N THR A 101 10.27 19.64 11.78
CA THR A 101 10.19 19.98 13.21
C THR A 101 10.33 18.76 14.11
N ILE A 102 9.72 17.64 13.75
CA ILE A 102 9.84 16.38 14.49
C ILE A 102 11.23 15.78 14.29
N VAL A 103 11.76 15.79 13.07
CA VAL A 103 13.11 15.29 12.77
C VAL A 103 14.17 16.02 13.61
N LYS A 104 14.02 17.33 13.82
CA LYS A 104 14.92 18.13 14.67
C LYS A 104 14.85 17.79 16.16
N GLU A 105 13.75 17.20 16.63
CA GLU A 105 13.61 16.74 18.03
C GLU A 105 14.26 15.37 18.27
N ILE A 106 14.54 14.61 17.20
CA ILE A 106 15.20 13.31 17.28
C ILE A 106 16.72 13.52 17.44
N ALA A 107 17.27 13.10 18.58
CA ALA A 107 18.69 13.27 18.87
C ALA A 107 19.60 12.35 18.03
N ASP A 108 19.14 11.12 17.76
CA ASP A 108 19.81 10.18 16.85
C ASP A 108 18.77 9.41 16.02
N ILE A 109 18.69 9.74 14.73
CA ILE A 109 17.75 9.11 13.78
C ILE A 109 18.01 7.60 13.61
N ARG A 110 19.22 7.11 13.91
CA ARG A 110 19.55 5.69 13.86
C ARG A 110 18.85 4.92 14.99
N VAL A 111 18.81 5.50 16.18
CA VAL A 111 18.11 4.95 17.34
C VAL A 111 16.60 4.98 17.10
N PHE A 112 16.10 6.08 16.52
CA PHE A 112 14.70 6.21 16.13
C PHE A 112 14.28 5.19 15.07
N ALA A 113 15.13 4.93 14.06
CA ALA A 113 14.88 3.90 13.05
C ALA A 113 14.87 2.46 13.62
N LEU A 114 15.38 2.26 14.83
CA LEU A 114 15.25 1.03 15.62
C LEU A 114 14.12 1.12 16.65
N ASN A 115 13.13 1.98 16.36
CA ASN A 115 11.91 2.16 17.14
C ASN A 115 12.10 2.67 18.58
N LYS A 116 13.23 3.29 18.91
CA LYS A 116 13.46 3.88 20.25
C LYS A 116 13.40 5.39 20.18
N ALA A 117 12.58 6.00 21.04
CA ALA A 117 12.38 7.44 21.04
C ALA A 117 12.09 7.98 22.44
N THR A 118 12.31 9.28 22.63
CA THR A 118 11.90 9.93 23.87
C THR A 118 10.39 10.10 23.91
N ARG A 119 9.79 10.21 25.10
CA ARG A 119 8.35 10.44 25.25
C ARG A 119 7.86 11.67 24.49
N SER A 120 8.65 12.75 24.45
CA SER A 120 8.28 13.95 23.69
C SER A 120 8.21 13.68 22.19
N VAL A 121 9.21 12.98 21.63
CA VAL A 121 9.22 12.62 20.21
C VAL A 121 8.05 11.70 19.87
N ILE A 122 7.79 10.68 20.70
CA ILE A 122 6.63 9.78 20.51
C ILE A 122 5.34 10.59 20.45
N ASN A 123 5.09 11.47 21.41
CA ASN A 123 3.89 12.31 21.42
C ASN A 123 3.80 13.20 20.16
N ALA A 124 4.90 13.75 19.68
CA ALA A 124 4.93 14.57 18.46
C ALA A 124 4.56 13.74 17.22
N VAL A 125 5.16 12.55 17.07
CA VAL A 125 4.86 11.62 15.97
C VAL A 125 3.41 11.11 16.06
N THR A 126 2.91 10.77 17.25
CA THR A 126 1.51 10.38 17.46
C THR A 126 0.56 11.47 17.00
N ASN A 127 0.78 12.73 17.43
CA ASN A 127 -0.06 13.84 17.00
C ASN A 127 -0.05 14.06 15.47
N PHE A 128 1.13 13.92 14.84
CA PHE A 128 1.25 13.98 13.39
C PHE A 128 0.44 12.86 12.72
N CYS A 129 0.64 11.62 13.14
CA CYS A 129 -0.06 10.45 12.63
C CYS A 129 -1.58 10.54 12.78
N GLU A 130 -2.08 10.90 13.97
CA GLU A 130 -3.52 11.03 14.22
C GLU A 130 -4.14 12.19 13.41
N ASN A 131 -3.42 13.28 13.19
CA ASN A 131 -3.88 14.37 12.31
C ASN A 131 -4.03 13.88 10.86
N ASN A 132 -3.06 13.09 10.39
CA ASN A 132 -3.10 12.49 9.06
C ASN A 132 -4.27 11.52 8.94
N GLU A 133 -4.45 10.63 9.93
CA GLU A 133 -5.56 9.67 9.96
C GLU A 133 -6.92 10.37 9.95
N ARG A 134 -7.11 11.44 10.74
CA ARG A 134 -8.33 12.25 10.71
C ARG A 134 -8.62 12.81 9.32
N SER A 135 -7.60 13.30 8.62
CA SER A 135 -7.73 13.89 7.29
C SER A 135 -8.04 12.83 6.23
N VAL A 136 -7.37 11.68 6.31
CA VAL A 136 -7.61 10.51 5.46
C VAL A 136 -9.04 10.01 5.64
N ALA A 137 -9.45 9.78 6.89
CA ALA A 137 -10.77 9.27 7.23
C ALA A 137 -11.89 10.23 6.83
N ALA A 138 -11.69 11.55 6.98
CA ALA A 138 -12.66 12.56 6.53
C ALA A 138 -12.91 12.45 5.02
N THR A 139 -11.85 12.34 4.22
CA THR A 139 -11.95 12.21 2.75
C THR A 139 -12.65 10.91 2.37
N SER A 140 -12.29 9.79 2.98
CA SER A 140 -12.95 8.49 2.77
C SER A 140 -14.44 8.53 3.13
N GLU A 141 -14.79 9.20 4.23
CA GLU A 141 -16.17 9.33 4.67
C GLU A 141 -16.99 10.24 3.75
N GLU A 142 -16.40 11.31 3.23
CA GLU A 142 -17.05 12.18 2.23
C GLU A 142 -17.37 11.43 0.94
N TYR A 143 -16.39 10.69 0.39
CA TYR A 143 -16.63 9.87 -0.78
C TYR A 143 -17.67 8.78 -0.50
N ARG A 144 -17.59 8.10 0.65
CA ARG A 144 -18.58 7.09 1.04
C ARG A 144 -20.00 7.66 1.09
N ARG A 145 -20.17 8.88 1.61
CA ARG A 145 -21.47 9.58 1.63
C ARG A 145 -21.94 9.91 0.23
N TYR A 146 -21.08 10.48 -0.60
CA TYR A 146 -21.36 10.74 -2.01
C TYR A 146 -21.79 9.46 -2.74
N PHE A 147 -21.00 8.40 -2.65
CA PHE A 147 -21.25 7.14 -3.35
C PHE A 147 -22.55 6.49 -2.89
N LYS A 148 -22.86 6.55 -1.58
CA LYS A 148 -24.14 6.05 -1.05
C LYS A 148 -25.33 6.75 -1.71
N GLU A 149 -25.27 8.05 -1.94
CA GLU A 149 -26.34 8.78 -2.61
C GLU A 149 -26.35 8.51 -4.11
N ALA A 150 -25.19 8.63 -4.78
CA ALA A 150 -25.05 8.50 -6.22
C ALA A 150 -25.34 7.08 -6.75
N SER A 151 -25.03 6.04 -5.96
CA SER A 151 -25.22 4.63 -6.34
C SER A 151 -26.67 4.26 -6.63
N HIS A 152 -27.67 5.01 -6.11
CA HIS A 152 -29.07 4.82 -6.46
C HIS A 152 -29.36 5.08 -7.96
N ALA A 153 -28.53 5.88 -8.62
CA ALA A 153 -28.65 6.19 -10.04
C ALA A 153 -27.69 5.34 -10.92
N PHE A 154 -26.85 4.51 -10.31
CA PHE A 154 -25.89 3.69 -11.02
C PHE A 154 -26.48 2.32 -11.38
N ASP A 155 -25.95 1.69 -12.43
CA ASP A 155 -26.27 0.29 -12.70
C ASP A 155 -25.78 -0.58 -11.52
N ASN A 156 -26.68 -1.42 -11.01
CA ASN A 156 -26.41 -2.32 -9.89
C ASN A 156 -25.19 -3.23 -10.13
N LYS A 157 -24.88 -3.57 -11.39
CA LYS A 157 -23.67 -4.33 -11.72
C LYS A 157 -22.41 -3.54 -11.39
N ILE A 158 -22.40 -2.24 -11.63
CA ILE A 158 -21.26 -1.36 -11.31
C ILE A 158 -21.09 -1.29 -9.80
N VAL A 159 -22.18 -1.00 -9.08
CA VAL A 159 -22.17 -0.86 -7.62
C VAL A 159 -21.65 -2.12 -6.92
N LYS A 160 -21.93 -3.31 -7.47
CA LYS A 160 -21.54 -4.59 -6.87
C LYS A 160 -20.15 -5.08 -7.27
N ASN A 161 -19.69 -4.72 -8.47
CA ASN A 161 -18.56 -5.39 -9.10
C ASN A 161 -17.37 -4.48 -9.40
N PHE A 162 -17.54 -3.15 -9.36
CA PHE A 162 -16.46 -2.21 -9.64
C PHE A 162 -15.72 -1.90 -8.34
N GLY A 163 -14.79 -2.79 -8.00
CA GLY A 163 -13.89 -2.67 -6.85
C GLY A 163 -12.82 -3.74 -6.96
N PHE A 164 -11.59 -3.31 -7.23
CA PHE A 164 -10.49 -4.21 -7.60
C PHE A 164 -9.26 -4.02 -6.73
N HIS A 165 -9.42 -3.50 -5.51
CA HIS A 165 -8.33 -3.35 -4.54
C HIS A 165 -7.42 -4.58 -4.51
N ASP A 166 -6.11 -4.35 -4.59
CA ASP A 166 -5.04 -5.35 -4.64
C ASP A 166 -5.00 -6.25 -5.89
N CYS A 167 -5.86 -6.00 -6.89
CA CYS A 167 -5.71 -6.65 -8.19
C CYS A 167 -4.60 -6.00 -9.01
N THR A 168 -3.88 -6.81 -9.80
CA THR A 168 -2.85 -6.30 -10.73
C THR A 168 -3.40 -6.28 -12.15
N ILE A 169 -3.20 -5.18 -12.88
CA ILE A 169 -3.52 -5.13 -14.32
C ILE A 169 -2.42 -5.88 -15.09
N ILE A 170 -2.75 -7.06 -15.63
CA ILE A 170 -1.81 -7.88 -16.40
C ILE A 170 -1.71 -7.38 -17.84
N LYS A 171 -2.82 -6.88 -18.38
CA LYS A 171 -2.91 -6.53 -19.80
C LYS A 171 -4.03 -5.54 -20.08
N SER A 172 -3.73 -4.51 -20.88
CA SER A 172 -4.73 -3.67 -21.52
C SER A 172 -4.94 -4.05 -23.00
N VAL A 173 -6.20 -4.08 -23.45
CA VAL A 173 -6.56 -4.39 -24.84
C VAL A 173 -7.52 -3.34 -25.36
N GLN A 174 -7.03 -2.47 -26.25
CA GLN A 174 -7.86 -1.51 -26.96
C GLN A 174 -8.45 -2.16 -28.22
N ASN A 175 -9.78 -2.16 -28.34
CA ASN A 175 -10.49 -2.59 -29.55
C ASN A 175 -11.50 -1.51 -29.98
N GLY A 176 -11.13 -0.73 -31.00
CA GLY A 176 -11.94 0.40 -31.43
C GLY A 176 -12.11 1.41 -30.30
N LYS A 177 -13.36 1.65 -29.88
CA LYS A 177 -13.69 2.55 -28.77
C LYS A 177 -13.86 1.83 -27.43
N SER A 178 -13.46 0.57 -27.32
CA SER A 178 -13.59 -0.18 -26.07
C SER A 178 -12.21 -0.53 -25.52
N LEU A 179 -12.06 -0.46 -24.20
CA LEU A 179 -10.84 -0.83 -23.49
C LEU A 179 -11.16 -1.97 -22.53
N THR A 180 -10.46 -3.09 -22.66
CA THR A 180 -10.53 -4.21 -21.72
C THR A 180 -9.25 -4.26 -20.89
N LEU A 181 -9.40 -4.35 -19.57
CA LEU A 181 -8.31 -4.63 -18.64
C LEU A 181 -8.46 -6.07 -18.12
N HIS A 182 -7.38 -6.84 -18.23
CA HIS A 182 -7.26 -8.16 -17.63
C HIS A 182 -6.58 -8.04 -16.27
N LEU A 183 -7.18 -8.65 -15.26
CA LEU A 183 -6.80 -8.52 -13.86
C LEU A 183 -6.30 -9.85 -13.30
N ASP A 184 -5.16 -9.81 -12.63
CA ASP A 184 -4.79 -10.80 -11.63
C ASP A 184 -5.52 -10.44 -10.33
N HIS A 185 -6.36 -11.34 -9.84
CA HIS A 185 -7.17 -11.14 -8.65
C HIS A 185 -6.66 -11.97 -7.46
N THR A 186 -5.49 -12.62 -7.57
CA THR A 186 -4.92 -13.46 -6.50
C THR A 186 -4.71 -12.68 -5.19
N GLY A 187 -4.37 -11.40 -5.27
CA GLY A 187 -4.26 -10.51 -4.11
C GLY A 187 -5.58 -9.82 -3.70
N GLY A 188 -6.60 -9.82 -4.55
CA GLY A 188 -7.82 -9.05 -4.36
C GLY A 188 -8.99 -9.83 -3.75
N PHE A 189 -10.01 -9.09 -3.32
CA PHE A 189 -11.24 -9.66 -2.74
C PHE A 189 -12.36 -9.88 -3.77
N THR A 190 -11.99 -10.09 -5.04
CA THR A 190 -12.92 -10.27 -6.16
C THR A 190 -12.60 -11.52 -6.97
N ASN A 191 -13.59 -12.06 -7.69
CA ASN A 191 -13.38 -13.13 -8.67
C ASN A 191 -13.39 -12.62 -10.12
N ILE A 192 -13.43 -11.29 -10.29
CA ILE A 192 -13.45 -10.63 -11.59
C ILE A 192 -12.03 -10.59 -12.14
N ASN A 193 -11.85 -11.10 -13.34
CA ASN A 193 -10.57 -11.13 -14.03
C ASN A 193 -10.55 -10.30 -15.32
N GLU A 194 -11.69 -9.75 -15.75
CA GLU A 194 -11.76 -8.81 -16.86
C GLU A 194 -12.78 -7.70 -16.55
N VAL A 195 -12.40 -6.45 -16.83
CA VAL A 195 -13.31 -5.29 -16.88
C VAL A 195 -13.20 -4.64 -18.25
N THR A 196 -14.33 -4.39 -18.90
CA THR A 196 -14.39 -3.76 -20.23
C THR A 196 -15.20 -2.48 -20.18
N PHE A 197 -14.58 -1.37 -20.58
CA PHE A 197 -15.18 -0.06 -20.74
C PHE A 197 -15.61 0.12 -22.20
N GLU A 198 -16.91 0.25 -22.45
CA GLU A 198 -17.48 0.35 -23.79
C GLU A 198 -17.67 1.80 -24.23
N ASN A 199 -17.37 2.10 -25.50
CA ASN A 199 -17.43 3.46 -26.07
C ASN A 199 -16.70 4.50 -25.21
N CYS A 200 -15.52 4.13 -24.73
CA CYS A 200 -14.77 4.88 -23.75
C CYS A 200 -13.91 5.99 -24.35
N THR A 201 -13.47 6.89 -23.48
CA THR A 201 -12.46 7.91 -23.75
C THR A 201 -11.57 7.99 -22.52
N ILE A 202 -10.27 7.78 -22.71
CA ILE A 202 -9.27 7.98 -21.66
C ILE A 202 -9.12 9.49 -21.47
N ILE A 203 -9.46 9.97 -20.28
CA ILE A 203 -9.37 11.38 -19.89
C ILE A 203 -7.96 11.67 -19.36
N LYS A 204 -7.43 10.74 -18.55
CA LYS A 204 -6.09 10.84 -17.95
C LYS A 204 -5.46 9.46 -17.83
N GLN A 205 -4.17 9.39 -18.12
CA GLN A 205 -3.34 8.21 -17.89
C GLN A 205 -1.91 8.71 -17.71
N ASP A 206 -1.41 8.64 -16.47
CA ASP A 206 -0.08 9.17 -16.15
C ASP A 206 1.07 8.27 -16.65
N ASP A 207 0.85 6.96 -16.74
CA ASP A 207 1.85 5.97 -17.13
C ASP A 207 1.20 4.70 -17.74
N LEU A 208 2.00 3.68 -18.07
CA LEU A 208 1.53 2.35 -18.45
C LEU A 208 0.68 1.73 -17.33
N LEU A 209 -0.38 1.01 -17.72
CA LEU A 209 -1.31 0.42 -16.77
C LEU A 209 -0.87 -0.98 -16.35
N GLU A 210 -0.19 -1.70 -17.25
CA GLU A 210 0.33 -3.04 -17.01
C GLU A 210 1.29 -3.06 -15.80
N ASP A 211 1.27 -4.18 -15.08
CA ASP A 211 2.07 -4.42 -13.88
C ASP A 211 1.81 -3.40 -12.74
N SER A 212 0.62 -2.78 -12.76
CA SER A 212 0.18 -1.85 -11.71
C SER A 212 -0.93 -2.45 -10.85
N TRP A 213 -0.81 -2.25 -9.54
CA TRP A 213 -1.80 -2.61 -8.53
C TRP A 213 -2.89 -1.58 -8.44
N TRP A 214 -4.11 -2.05 -8.28
CA TRP A 214 -5.27 -1.21 -8.10
C TRP A 214 -5.43 -0.81 -6.64
N LEU A 215 -5.28 0.49 -6.34
CA LEU A 215 -5.36 1.00 -4.98
C LEU A 215 -6.76 1.50 -4.64
N TYR A 216 -7.31 2.45 -5.39
CA TYR A 216 -8.60 3.03 -5.05
C TYR A 216 -9.38 3.43 -6.29
N GLU A 217 -10.71 3.43 -6.17
CA GLU A 217 -11.60 3.84 -7.23
C GLU A 217 -12.67 4.82 -6.79
N GLU A 218 -13.03 5.70 -7.72
CA GLU A 218 -14.18 6.57 -7.62
C GLU A 218 -15.05 6.44 -8.87
N ILE A 219 -16.37 6.52 -8.68
CA ILE A 219 -17.34 6.38 -9.77
C ILE A 219 -18.26 7.60 -9.79
N TYR A 220 -18.35 8.23 -10.96
CA TYR A 220 -19.19 9.39 -11.20
C TYR A 220 -20.14 9.17 -12.37
N LYS A 221 -21.23 9.93 -12.38
CA LYS A 221 -22.11 10.09 -13.54
C LYS A 221 -21.96 11.51 -14.09
N VAL A 222 -21.52 11.64 -15.33
CA VAL A 222 -21.25 12.94 -15.98
C VAL A 222 -21.84 12.90 -17.39
N ASN A 223 -22.78 13.81 -17.71
CA ASN A 223 -23.43 13.92 -19.03
C ASN A 223 -23.89 12.56 -19.59
N ASP A 224 -24.66 11.82 -18.79
CA ASP A 224 -25.19 10.47 -19.08
C ASP A 224 -24.17 9.34 -19.22
N LYS A 225 -22.87 9.62 -19.12
CA LYS A 225 -21.80 8.61 -19.08
C LYS A 225 -21.35 8.33 -17.66
N TYR A 226 -20.64 7.21 -17.49
CA TYR A 226 -19.86 6.95 -16.30
C TYR A 226 -18.45 7.53 -16.46
N GLU A 227 -17.87 7.97 -15.36
CA GLU A 227 -16.48 8.35 -15.26
C GLU A 227 -15.86 7.61 -14.08
N PHE A 228 -14.82 6.84 -14.35
CA PHE A 228 -14.11 6.02 -13.38
C PHE A 228 -12.75 6.64 -13.14
N HIS A 229 -12.48 7.00 -11.90
CA HIS A 229 -11.18 7.52 -11.47
C HIS A 229 -10.51 6.42 -10.68
N VAL A 230 -9.33 6.03 -11.10
CA VAL A 230 -8.59 4.92 -10.51
C VAL A 230 -7.21 5.43 -10.12
N LEU A 231 -6.83 5.15 -8.89
CA LEU A 231 -5.46 5.31 -8.43
C LEU A 231 -4.79 3.93 -8.48
N LEU A 232 -3.69 3.85 -9.23
CA LEU A 232 -2.88 2.65 -9.34
C LEU A 232 -1.48 2.90 -8.78
N GLN A 233 -0.77 1.83 -8.45
CA GLN A 233 0.65 1.88 -8.11
C GLN A 233 1.43 0.86 -8.95
N ASN A 234 2.49 1.30 -9.62
CA ASN A 234 3.34 0.41 -10.42
C ASN A 234 4.38 -0.32 -9.55
N SER A 235 5.07 -1.29 -10.15
CA SER A 235 6.15 -2.06 -9.53
C SER A 235 7.32 -1.24 -8.98
N LYS A 236 7.46 0.03 -9.41
CA LYS A 236 8.47 0.97 -8.90
C LYS A 236 7.92 1.89 -7.81
N MET A 237 6.78 1.55 -7.22
CA MET A 237 6.06 2.32 -6.20
C MET A 237 5.51 3.68 -6.68
N GLY A 238 5.54 3.95 -7.99
CA GLY A 238 5.01 5.17 -8.59
C GLY A 238 3.48 5.14 -8.70
N LEU A 239 2.84 6.24 -8.28
CA LEU A 239 1.38 6.40 -8.35
C LEU A 239 0.93 6.87 -9.73
N ILE A 240 -0.12 6.24 -10.25
CA ILE A 240 -0.68 6.50 -11.58
C ILE A 240 -2.15 6.88 -11.43
N ASP A 241 -2.50 8.08 -11.91
CA ASP A 241 -3.91 8.40 -12.12
C ASP A 241 -4.36 7.86 -13.47
N PHE A 242 -5.39 7.03 -13.43
CA PHE A 242 -6.10 6.57 -14.62
C PHE A 242 -7.56 7.00 -14.53
N ILE A 243 -8.01 7.84 -15.47
CA ILE A 243 -9.38 8.35 -15.54
C ILE A 243 -9.95 8.01 -16.90
N ILE A 244 -11.07 7.32 -16.90
CA ILE A 244 -11.75 6.85 -18.10
C ILE A 244 -13.24 7.16 -18.04
N SER A 245 -13.77 7.77 -19.10
CA SER A 245 -15.22 7.91 -19.29
C SER A 245 -15.72 6.81 -20.21
N ALA A 246 -16.87 6.21 -19.92
CA ALA A 246 -17.47 5.15 -20.72
C ALA A 246 -18.99 5.20 -20.68
N ASP A 247 -19.64 4.71 -21.75
CA ASP A 247 -21.10 4.61 -21.80
C ASP A 247 -21.58 3.47 -20.90
N GLN A 248 -20.86 2.35 -20.94
CA GLN A 248 -21.14 1.14 -20.18
C GLN A 248 -19.84 0.48 -19.72
N VAL A 249 -19.96 -0.36 -18.69
CA VAL A 249 -18.89 -1.25 -18.24
C VAL A 249 -19.43 -2.66 -18.06
N SER A 250 -18.63 -3.66 -18.42
CA SER A 250 -18.95 -5.07 -18.23
C SER A 250 -17.82 -5.80 -17.53
N PHE A 251 -18.18 -6.89 -16.86
CA PHE A 251 -17.28 -7.67 -16.00
C PHE A 251 -17.34 -9.13 -16.37
N LYS A 252 -16.22 -9.81 -16.26
CA LYS A 252 -16.13 -11.26 -16.41
C LYS A 252 -15.43 -11.83 -15.18
N SER A 253 -16.01 -12.90 -14.66
CA SER A 253 -15.43 -13.63 -13.54
C SER A 253 -14.78 -14.92 -14.03
N SER A 254 -13.70 -15.30 -13.36
CA SER A 254 -13.15 -16.64 -13.43
C SER A 254 -14.26 -17.63 -13.07
N LYS A 255 -14.52 -18.66 -13.89
CA LYS A 255 -15.33 -19.79 -13.42
C LYS A 255 -14.51 -20.49 -12.36
N THR A 256 -14.89 -20.39 -11.09
CA THR A 256 -14.39 -21.28 -10.06
C THR A 256 -14.77 -22.70 -10.48
N HIS A 257 -13.78 -23.53 -10.83
CA HIS A 257 -13.99 -24.97 -10.79
C HIS A 257 -14.18 -25.32 -9.31
N LEU A 258 -15.45 -25.44 -8.91
CA LEU A 258 -15.87 -26.09 -7.67
C LEU A 258 -15.36 -27.52 -7.63
#